data_AF-A0A961H4D4-F1
#
_entry.id   AF-A0A961H4D4-F1
#
_cell.length_a   1.000
_cell.length_b   1.000
_cell.length_c   1.000
_cell.angle_alpha   90.00
_cell.angle_beta   90.00
_cell.angle_gamma   90.00
#
_symmetry.space_group_name_H-M   'P 1'
#
loop_
_entity.id
_entity.type
_entity.pdbx_description
1 polymer ?
#
loop_
_entity_poly.entity_id
_entity_poly.type
_entity_poly.pdbx_seq_one_letter_code
_entity_poly.pdbx_strand_id
1 'polypeptide(L)' 'MSPAPSTSGPRLFSGMQPSADSLHAGNYIGALLQWRELQETHEPFFFIADLHAITVEQD' A
#
# COMPACT_ATOMS: atom_id res chain seq x y z
N MET A 1 6.51 -18.50 15.30
CA MET A 1 5.99 -17.76 14.13
C MET A 1 4.88 -18.61 13.54
N SER A 2 3.60 -18.27 13.73
CA SER A 2 2.52 -19.03 13.10
C SER A 2 2.55 -18.80 11.59
N PRO A 3 2.36 -19.84 10.76
CA PRO A 3 2.28 -19.66 9.32
C PRO A 3 1.04 -18.81 8.99
N ALA A 4 1.21 -17.81 8.12
CA ALA A 4 0.10 -17.03 7.60
C ALA A 4 -0.91 -17.97 6.88
N PRO A 5 -2.23 -17.70 6.97
CA PRO A 5 -3.24 -18.52 6.31
C PRO A 5 -2.94 -18.62 4.82
N SER A 6 -2.91 -19.83 4.27
CA SER A 6 -2.71 -20.05 2.84
C SER A 6 -3.98 -19.68 2.06
N THR A 7 -4.19 -18.38 1.85
CA THR A 7 -5.26 -17.87 0.99
C THR A 7 -4.85 -18.06 -0.46
N SER A 8 -5.58 -18.90 -1.19
CA SER A 8 -5.24 -19.36 -2.55
C SER A 8 -5.42 -18.29 -3.66
N GLY A 9 -5.57 -17.01 -3.30
CA GLY A 9 -5.78 -15.89 -4.21
C GLY A 9 -4.46 -15.21 -4.64
N PRO A 10 -4.46 -14.43 -5.74
CA PRO A 10 -3.28 -13.67 -6.14
C PRO A 10 -2.87 -12.68 -5.05
N ARG A 11 -1.57 -12.43 -4.90
CA ARG A 11 -1.05 -11.52 -3.87
C ARG A 11 -1.03 -10.09 -4.38
N LEU A 12 -1.56 -9.17 -3.58
CA LEU A 12 -1.45 -7.72 -3.80
C LEU A 12 -0.37 -7.18 -2.87
N PHE A 13 0.74 -6.68 -3.42
CA PHE A 13 1.77 -5.98 -2.66
C PHE A 13 1.78 -4.51 -3.09
N SER A 14 1.53 -3.59 -2.17
CA SER A 14 1.44 -2.16 -2.48
C SER A 14 1.95 -1.32 -1.32
N GLY A 15 2.63 -0.21 -1.64
CA GLY A 15 3.17 0.69 -0.61
C GLY A 15 2.93 2.15 -0.94
N MET A 16 2.89 2.97 0.09
CA MET A 16 2.71 4.42 -0.03
C MET A 16 3.83 5.13 0.73
N GLN A 17 4.39 6.18 0.11
CA GLN A 17 5.40 7.02 0.74
C GLN A 17 4.77 7.84 1.88
N PRO A 18 5.38 7.90 3.07
CA PRO A 18 4.94 8.73 4.17
C PRO A 18 5.41 10.17 3.94
N SER A 19 4.73 10.91 3.07
CA SER A 19 5.10 12.29 2.77
C SER A 19 4.03 13.28 3.25
N ALA A 20 4.47 14.41 3.82
CA ALA A 20 3.67 15.29 4.67
C ALA A 20 2.43 15.88 3.97
N ASP A 21 2.52 16.15 2.67
CA ASP A 21 1.40 16.66 1.85
C ASP A 21 0.64 15.54 1.10
N SER A 22 1.08 14.29 1.19
CA SER A 22 1.01 13.40 0.02
C SER A 22 -0.20 12.50 -0.10
N LEU A 23 -1.20 12.68 0.75
CA LEU A 23 -2.45 11.94 0.63
C LEU A 23 -3.55 12.88 0.14
N HIS A 24 -3.55 13.09 -1.17
CA HIS A 24 -4.53 13.93 -1.87
C HIS A 24 -5.73 13.10 -2.34
N ALA A 25 -6.81 13.79 -2.72
CA ALA A 25 -8.01 13.16 -3.28
C ALA A 25 -7.69 12.27 -4.50
N GLY A 26 -6.69 12.63 -5.31
CA GLY A 26 -6.21 11.81 -6.43
C GLY A 26 -5.67 10.45 -6.00
N ASN A 27 -4.90 10.39 -4.89
CA ASN A 27 -4.38 9.13 -4.35
C ASN A 27 -5.50 8.29 -3.73
N TYR A 28 -6.48 8.94 -3.10
CA TYR A 28 -7.64 8.26 -2.56
C TYR A 28 -8.47 7.59 -3.66
N ILE A 29 -8.85 8.35 -4.69
CA ILE A 29 -9.67 7.84 -5.79
C ILE A 29 -8.89 6.85 -6.66
N GLY A 30 -7.63 7.15 -6.97
CA GLY A 30 -6.82 6.38 -7.90
C GLY A 30 -6.21 5.10 -7.32
N ALA A 31 -5.94 5.06 -6.00
CA ALA A 31 -5.31 3.91 -5.36
C ALA A 31 -6.15 3.32 -4.23
N LEU A 32 -6.52 4.11 -3.21
CA LEU A 32 -7.15 3.56 -1.99
C LEU A 32 -8.52 2.91 -2.25
N LEU A 33 -9.36 3.51 -3.10
CA LEU A 33 -10.64 2.90 -3.48
C LEU A 33 -10.45 1.57 -4.23
N GLN A 34 -9.45 1.51 -5.12
CA GLN A 34 -9.12 0.28 -5.84
C GLN A 34 -8.55 -0.79 -4.91
N TRP A 35 -7.64 -0.41 -4.00
CA TRP A 35 -7.11 -1.32 -2.98
C TRP A 35 -8.21 -1.88 -2.08
N ARG A 36 -9.25 -1.08 -1.77
CA ARG A 36 -10.41 -1.55 -1.01
C ARG A 36 -11.18 -2.65 -1.75
N GLU A 37 -11.38 -2.52 -3.05
CA GLU A 37 -12.06 -3.55 -3.87
C GLU A 37 -11.20 -4.81 -4.04
N LEU A 38 -9.88 -4.65 -4.20
CA LEU A 38 -8.96 -5.76 -4.39
C LEU A 38 -8.80 -6.66 -3.16
N GLN A 39 -9.08 -6.15 -1.95
CA GLN A 39 -9.07 -6.96 -0.72
C GLN A 39 -10.05 -8.14 -0.76
N GLU A 40 -11.12 -8.05 -1.56
CA GLU A 40 -12.11 -9.13 -1.70
C GLU A 40 -11.62 -10.28 -2.59
N THR A 41 -10.60 -10.03 -3.43
CA THR A 41 -10.14 -10.96 -4.47
C THR A 41 -8.67 -11.37 -4.34
N HIS A 42 -7.88 -10.62 -3.57
CA HIS A 42 -6.44 -10.80 -3.40
C HIS A 42 -6.06 -10.97 -1.93
N GLU A 43 -4.88 -11.53 -1.68
CA GLU A 43 -4.22 -11.48 -0.37
C GLU A 43 -3.42 -10.16 -0.28
N PRO A 44 -3.86 -9.16 0.51
CA PRO A 44 -3.27 -7.84 0.51
C PRO A 44 -2.10 -7.72 1.50
N PHE A 45 -1.00 -7.13 1.04
CA PHE A 45 0.18 -6.77 1.82
C PHE A 45 0.51 -5.30 1.56
N PHE A 46 0.33 -4.46 2.58
CA PHE A 46 0.61 -3.03 2.51
C PHE A 46 1.83 -2.66 3.33
N PHE A 47 2.65 -1.73 2.83
CA PHE A 47 3.82 -1.21 3.56
C PHE A 47 3.96 0.30 3.41
N ILE A 48 4.66 0.90 4.38
CA ILE A 48 5.07 2.30 4.31
C ILE A 48 6.42 2.33 3.61
N ALA A 49 6.53 3.07 2.50
CA ALA A 49 7.76 3.18 1.73
C ALA A 49 8.71 4.24 2.33
N ASP A 50 9.06 4.09 3.60
CA ASP A 50 9.90 5.01 4.37
C ASP A 50 11.31 5.19 3.76
N LEU A 51 11.95 4.11 3.34
CA LEU A 51 13.25 4.17 2.68
C LEU A 51 13.20 4.86 1.31
N HIS A 52 12.03 4.91 0.66
CA HIS A 52 11.85 5.68 -0.58
C HIS A 52 11.63 7.17 -0.27
N ALA A 53 11.10 7.49 0.92
CA ALA A 53 10.89 8.87 1.33
C ALA A 53 12.20 9.64 1.57
N ILE A 54 13.26 8.94 1.98
CA ILE A 54 14.55 9.56 2.33
C ILE A 54 15.49 9.75 1.14
N THR A 55 15.10 9.32 -0.07
CA THR A 55 15.92 9.50 -1.28
C THR A 55 15.75 10.87 -1.94
N VAL A 56 14.89 11.73 -1.38
CA VAL A 56 14.71 13.12 -1.79
C VAL A 56 15.27 14.06 -0.74
N GLU A 57 15.59 15.30 -1.13
CA GLU A 57 16.01 16.35 -0.19
C GLU A 57 14.93 16.57 0.87
N GLN A 58 15.35 16.68 2.13
CA GLN A 58 14.45 16.86 3.28
C GLN A 58 14.54 18.34 3.70
N ASP A 59 13.39 18.99 3.84
CA ASP A 59 13.29 20.36 4.39
C ASP A 59 13.24 20.36 5.93
#